data_AF-A0A943XT11-F1
#
_entry.id   AF-A0A943XT11-F1
#
_cell.length_a   1.000
_cell.length_b   1.000
_cell.length_c   1.000
_cell.angle_alpha   90.00
_cell.angle_beta   90.00
_cell.angle_gamma   90.00
#
_symmetry.space_group_name_H-M   'P 1'
#
loop_
_entity.id
_entity.type
_entity.pdbx_description
1 polymer ?
#
loop_
_entity_poly.entity_id
_entity_poly.type
_entity_poly.pdbx_seq_one_letter_code
_entity_poly.pdbx_strand_id
1 'polypeptide(L)'
;MDKKLIIIDGNSLVFRAFHALPPMKMNDGQVINAAYGFFTMLLGLIDERKPDYLAVSFDLKGPTFRKEMFGDYKGNRQKTPDELLSQFPLIKEALHNLSIPILEIQGYE
;
A
#
# COMPACT_ATOMS: atom_id res chain seq x y z
N MET A 1 1.09 11.13 29.60
CA MET A 1 1.52 9.94 28.85
C MET A 1 1.24 10.22 27.40
N ASP A 2 2.29 10.26 26.58
CA ASP A 2 2.17 10.73 25.21
C ASP A 2 1.57 9.62 24.34
N LYS A 3 0.51 9.95 23.59
CA LYS A 3 -0.12 9.00 22.68
C LYS A 3 0.70 8.92 21.39
N LYS A 4 0.87 7.71 20.87
CA LYS A 4 1.64 7.44 19.65
C LYS A 4 0.71 7.20 18.47
N LEU A 5 0.83 8.05 17.45
CA LEU A 5 0.20 7.89 16.14
C LEU A 5 1.23 7.41 15.12
N ILE A 6 0.88 6.38 14.35
CA ILE A 6 1.64 5.92 13.20
C ILE A 6 0.78 6.05 11.94
N ILE A 7 1.34 6.66 10.90
CA ILE A 7 0.74 6.73 9.56
C ILE A 7 1.67 6.00 8.60
N ILE A 8 1.13 5.07 7.84
CA ILE A 8 1.87 4.23 6.91
C ILE A 8 1.58 4.66 5.48
N ASP A 9 2.63 4.92 4.70
CA ASP A 9 2.53 4.97 3.25
C ASP A 9 2.31 3.55 2.71
N GLY A 10 1.05 3.26 2.38
CA GLY A 10 0.61 1.95 1.91
C GLY A 10 1.19 1.61 0.55
N ASN A 11 1.30 2.58 -0.36
CA ASN A 11 1.87 2.35 -1.68
C ASN A 11 3.33 1.89 -1.57
N SER A 12 4.16 2.66 -0.87
CA SER A 12 5.58 2.34 -0.67
C SER A 12 5.77 0.98 -0.01
N LEU A 13 4.96 0.64 0.99
CA LEU A 13 5.05 -0.64 1.68
C LEU A 13 4.65 -1.83 0.79
N VAL A 14 3.61 -1.65 -0.03
CA VAL A 14 3.15 -2.66 -1.01
C VAL A 14 4.19 -2.89 -2.09
N PHE A 15 4.78 -1.83 -2.66
CA PHE A 15 5.87 -1.95 -3.64
C PHE A 15 7.09 -2.66 -3.04
N ARG A 16 7.47 -2.31 -1.80
CA ARG A 16 8.56 -2.99 -1.09
C ARG A 16 8.28 -4.48 -0.93
N ALA A 17 7.08 -4.84 -0.48
CA ALA A 17 6.68 -6.23 -0.30
C ALA A 17 6.74 -7.03 -1.61
N PHE A 18 6.24 -6.44 -2.71
CA PHE A 18 6.22 -7.09 -4.02
C PHE A 18 7.61 -7.44 -4.54
N HIS A 19 8.60 -6.56 -4.36
CA HIS A 19 9.96 -6.78 -4.83
C HIS A 19 10.85 -7.56 -3.85
N ALA A 20 10.50 -7.57 -2.56
CA ALA A 20 11.27 -8.28 -1.53
C ALA A 20 10.97 -9.79 -1.49
N LEU A 21 9.78 -10.21 -1.92
CA LEU A 21 9.33 -11.59 -1.83
C LEU A 21 9.14 -12.20 -3.23
N PRO A 22 9.51 -13.48 -3.43
CA PRO A 22 9.20 -14.18 -4.67
C PRO A 22 7.67 -14.23 -4.89
N PRO A 23 7.20 -14.38 -6.15
CA PRO A 23 5.77 -14.52 -6.42
C PRO A 23 5.19 -15.72 -5.66
N MET A 24 4.15 -15.46 -4.88
CA MET A 24 3.38 -16.46 -4.15
C MET A 24 1.99 -16.49 -4.75
N LYS A 25 1.43 -17.68 -5.01
CA LYS A 25 0.14 -17.85 -5.67
C LYS A 25 -0.83 -18.61 -4.78
N MET A 26 -2.10 -18.20 -4.80
CA MET A 26 -3.20 -19.00 -4.27
C MET A 26 -3.56 -20.14 -5.24
N ASN A 27 -4.43 -21.05 -4.81
CA ASN A 27 -4.88 -22.21 -5.60
C ASN A 27 -5.57 -21.81 -6.92
N ASP A 28 -6.18 -20.62 -6.97
CA ASP A 28 -6.82 -20.05 -8.16
C ASP A 28 -5.83 -19.32 -9.11
N GLY A 29 -4.54 -19.29 -8.74
CA GLY A 29 -3.48 -18.65 -9.50
C GLY A 29 -3.25 -17.17 -9.18
N GLN A 30 -4.03 -16.55 -8.28
CA GLN A 30 -3.83 -15.15 -7.88
C GLN A 30 -2.49 -14.96 -7.17
N VAL A 31 -1.68 -14.01 -7.64
CA VAL A 31 -0.41 -13.62 -6.99
C VAL A 31 -0.68 -12.74 -5.78
N ILE A 32 -0.04 -13.04 -4.63
CA ILE A 32 -0.34 -12.44 -3.32
C ILE A 32 0.90 -12.04 -2.50
N ASN A 33 2.09 -12.05 -3.09
CA ASN A 33 3.34 -11.77 -2.37
C ASN A 33 3.40 -10.36 -1.77
N ALA A 34 2.86 -9.35 -2.47
CA ALA A 34 2.81 -7.98 -1.97
C ALA A 34 1.86 -7.85 -0.77
N ALA A 35 0.66 -8.45 -0.84
CA ALA A 35 -0.30 -8.45 0.26
C ALA A 35 0.26 -9.16 1.50
N TYR A 36 0.86 -10.34 1.31
CA TYR A 36 1.48 -11.08 2.40
C TYR A 36 2.61 -10.29 3.08
N GLY A 37 3.53 -9.73 2.29
CA GLY A 37 4.66 -8.96 2.82
C GLY A 37 4.19 -7.66 3.50
N PHE A 38 3.19 -6.98 2.94
CA PHE A 38 2.58 -5.79 3.53
C PHE A 38 2.06 -6.08 4.94
N PHE A 39 1.23 -7.11 5.11
CA PHE A 39 0.66 -7.44 6.43
C PHE A 39 1.70 -7.97 7.40
N THR A 40 2.70 -8.72 6.92
CA THR A 40 3.82 -9.17 7.77
C THR A 40 4.54 -7.97 8.39
N MET A 41 4.87 -6.95 7.57
CA MET A 41 5.53 -5.73 8.06
C MET A 41 4.61 -4.89 8.95
N LEU A 42 3.34 -4.74 8.58
CA LEU A 42 2.37 -3.95 9.34
C LEU A 42 2.13 -4.55 10.74
N LEU A 43 1.88 -5.85 10.82
CA LEU A 43 1.63 -6.54 12.08
C LEU A 43 2.88 -6.56 12.97
N GLY A 44 4.07 -6.76 12.38
CA GLY A 44 5.34 -6.63 13.11
C GLY A 44 5.54 -5.24 13.70
N LEU A 45 5.20 -4.18 12.94
CA LEU A 45 5.28 -2.81 13.44
C LEU A 45 4.30 -2.55 14.60
N ILE A 46 3.07 -3.08 14.52
CA ILE A 46 2.07 -2.95 15.58
C ILE A 46 2.58 -3.63 16.86
N ASP A 47 3.14 -4.84 16.74
CA ASP A 47 3.66 -5.59 17.88
C ASP A 47 4.87 -4.91 18.54
N GLU A 48 5.82 -4.41 17.73
CA GLU A 48 7.03 -3.74 18.20
C GLU A 48 6.73 -2.36 18.82
N ARG A 49 5.90 -1.55 18.14
CA ARG A 49 5.72 -0.13 18.49
C ARG A 49 4.53 0.12 19.39
N LYS A 50 3.54 -0.78 19.43
CA LYS A 50 2.29 -0.68 20.20
C LYS A 50 1.67 0.73 20.12
N PRO A 51 1.35 1.22 18.91
CA PRO A 51 0.79 2.56 18.76
C PRO A 51 -0.64 2.64 19.32
N ASP A 52 -1.00 3.81 19.84
CA ASP A 52 -2.38 4.11 20.25
C ASP A 52 -3.29 4.35 19.04
N TYR A 53 -2.72 4.84 17.95
CA TYR A 53 -3.42 5.15 16.70
C TYR A 53 -2.61 4.70 15.48
N LEU A 54 -3.32 4.16 14.49
CA LEU A 54 -2.74 3.68 13.23
C LEU A 54 -3.65 4.08 12.06
N ALA A 55 -3.05 4.52 10.97
CA ALA A 55 -3.74 4.69 9.69
C ALA A 55 -2.80 4.31 8.52
N VAL A 56 -3.38 3.91 7.39
CA VAL A 56 -2.65 3.62 6.16
C VAL A 56 -3.13 4.58 5.08
N SER A 57 -2.23 5.27 4.40
CA SER A 57 -2.57 6.09 3.23
C SER A 57 -2.32 5.34 1.93
N PHE A 58 -3.17 5.56 0.93
CA PHE A 58 -2.94 5.12 -0.44
C PHE A 58 -3.18 6.29 -1.39
N ASP A 59 -2.37 6.40 -2.45
CA ASP A 59 -2.63 7.39 -3.49
C ASP A 59 -3.84 6.95 -4.31
N LEU A 60 -4.77 7.87 -4.56
CA LEU A 60 -5.89 7.63 -5.45
C LEU A 60 -5.43 7.63 -6.92
N LYS A 61 -5.97 6.71 -7.71
CA LYS A 61 -5.81 6.77 -9.18
C LYS A 61 -6.62 7.95 -9.71
N GLY A 62 -5.94 9.02 -10.10
CA GLY A 62 -6.50 10.19 -10.76
C GLY A 62 -5.37 11.13 -11.25
N PRO A 63 -5.69 12.21 -11.98
CA PRO A 63 -4.73 13.29 -12.19
C PRO A 63 -4.42 13.92 -10.82
N THR A 64 -3.30 13.51 -10.22
CA THR A 64 -2.68 14.23 -9.11
C THR A 64 -2.21 15.59 -9.65
N PHE A 65 -2.26 16.67 -8.86
CA PHE A 65 -1.79 18.00 -9.27
C PHE A 65 -0.36 17.99 -9.90
N ARG A 66 0.48 17.02 -9.50
CA ARG A 66 1.81 16.74 -10.09
C ARG A 66 1.82 16.19 -11.53
N LYS A 67 0.75 15.52 -11.97
CA LYS A 67 0.63 14.95 -13.34
C LYS A 67 0.21 16.00 -14.37
N GLU A 68 -0.53 17.04 -13.95
CA GLU A 68 -0.91 18.13 -14.84
C GLU A 68 0.26 19.11 -15.07
N MET A 69 1.14 19.29 -14.09
CA MET A 69 2.29 20.21 -14.19
C MET A 69 3.52 19.61 -14.91
N PHE A 70 3.58 18.29 -15.14
CA PHE A 70 4.71 17.61 -15.80
C PHE A 70 4.21 16.68 -16.90
N GLY A 71 3.64 17.27 -17.95
CA GLY A 71 3.08 16.58 -19.12
C GLY A 71 4.06 15.71 -19.91
N ASP A 72 5.38 15.79 -19.70
CA ASP A 72 6.35 15.13 -20.59
C ASP A 72 7.58 14.47 -19.93
N TYR A 73 7.58 14.21 -18.62
CA TYR A 73 8.79 13.69 -17.94
C TYR A 73 8.61 12.39 -17.15
N LYS A 74 8.02 11.35 -17.77
CA LYS A 74 8.11 9.96 -17.26
C LYS A 74 8.31 8.94 -18.40
N GLY A 75 9.28 9.20 -19.28
CA GLY A 75 9.65 8.28 -20.38
C GLY A 75 10.24 6.92 -19.95
N ASN A 76 10.50 6.67 -18.65
CA ASN A 76 11.18 5.45 -18.18
C ASN A 76 10.55 4.74 -16.96
N ARG A 77 9.34 5.11 -16.50
CA ARG A 77 8.67 4.28 -15.47
C ARG A 77 8.03 3.08 -16.16
N GLN A 78 8.60 1.89 -15.94
CA GLN A 78 7.94 0.64 -16.30
C GLN A 78 6.52 0.64 -15.72
N LYS A 79 5.54 0.24 -16.54
CA LYS A 79 4.14 0.12 -16.12
C LYS A 79 4.09 -0.78 -14.89
N THR A 80 3.41 -0.32 -13.82
CA THR A 80 3.21 -1.14 -12.61
C THR A 80 2.64 -2.50 -13.03
N PRO A 81 3.25 -3.64 -12.63
CA PRO A 81 2.79 -4.96 -13.03
C PRO A 81 1.32 -5.19 -12.67
N ASP A 82 0.56 -5.80 -13.58
CA ASP A 82 -0.88 -6.06 -13.34
C ASP A 82 -1.09 -7.00 -12.12
N GLU A 83 -0.14 -7.91 -11.86
CA GLU A 83 -0.09 -8.77 -10.67
C GLU A 83 0.08 -7.99 -9.36
N LEU A 84 0.73 -6.82 -9.40
CA LEU A 84 0.83 -5.94 -8.24
C LEU A 84 -0.47 -5.15 -8.06
N LEU A 85 -1.02 -4.64 -9.17
CA LEU A 85 -2.27 -3.87 -9.16
C LEU A 85 -3.45 -4.70 -8.63
N SER A 86 -3.50 -5.99 -8.93
CA SER A 86 -4.58 -6.89 -8.47
C SER A 86 -4.56 -7.15 -6.94
N GLN A 87 -3.46 -6.85 -6.25
CA GLN A 87 -3.33 -7.06 -4.81
C GLN A 87 -3.81 -5.87 -3.98
N PHE A 88 -3.90 -4.66 -4.55
CA PHE A 88 -4.39 -3.48 -3.82
C PHE A 88 -5.83 -3.62 -3.28
N PRO A 89 -6.82 -4.10 -4.08
CA PRO A 89 -8.17 -4.32 -3.56
C PRO A 89 -8.20 -5.27 -2.36
N LEU A 90 -7.44 -6.38 -2.42
CA LEU A 90 -7.34 -7.36 -1.34
C LEU A 90 -6.78 -6.74 -0.06
N ILE A 91 -5.74 -5.90 -0.20
CA ILE A 91 -5.11 -5.22 0.95
C ILE A 91 -6.09 -4.23 1.59
N LYS A 92 -6.79 -3.43 0.78
CA LYS A 92 -7.76 -2.46 1.30
C LYS A 92 -8.94 -3.14 1.99
N GLU A 93 -9.44 -4.24 1.42
CA GLU A 93 -10.48 -5.05 2.04
C GLU A 93 -10.04 -5.62 3.39
N ALA A 94 -8.83 -6.18 3.46
CA ALA A 94 -8.30 -6.71 4.72
C ALA A 94 -8.07 -5.61 5.77
N LEU A 95 -7.57 -4.42 5.39
CA LEU A 95 -7.43 -3.27 6.29
C LEU A 95 -8.79 -2.81 6.83
N HIS A 96 -9.81 -2.75 5.96
CA HIS A 96 -11.18 -2.45 6.36
C HIS A 96 -11.70 -3.48 7.39
N ASN A 97 -11.51 -4.77 7.13
CA ASN A 97 -11.93 -5.84 8.04
C ASN A 97 -11.20 -5.81 9.39
N LEU A 98 -9.95 -5.33 9.41
CA LEU A 98 -9.17 -5.09 10.63
C LEU A 98 -9.52 -3.77 11.33
N SER A 99 -10.49 -3.01 10.81
CA SER A 99 -10.84 -1.67 11.30
C SER A 99 -9.65 -0.70 11.32
N ILE A 100 -8.70 -0.86 10.39
CA ILE A 100 -7.57 0.06 10.21
C ILE A 100 -8.00 1.14 9.21
N PRO A 101 -8.05 2.42 9.62
CA PRO A 101 -8.45 3.52 8.75
C PRO A 101 -7.55 3.63 7.52
N ILE A 102 -8.19 3.77 6.36
CA ILE A 102 -7.54 4.08 5.09
C ILE A 102 -7.73 5.56 4.78
N LEU A 103 -6.64 6.28 4.51
CA LEU A 103 -6.64 7.69 4.14
C LEU A 103 -6.39 7.80 2.63
N GLU A 104 -7.41 8.27 1.91
CA GLU A 104 -7.38 8.46 0.45
C GLU A 104 -7.98 9.83 0.14
N ILE A 105 -7.18 10.76 -0.37
CA ILE A 105 -7.63 12.11 -0.73
C ILE A 105 -7.38 12.34 -2.21
N GLN A 106 -8.42 12.74 -2.94
CA GLN A 106 -8.31 12.97 -4.38
C GLN A 106 -7.49 14.23 -4.65
N GLY A 107 -6.49 14.13 -5.53
CA GLY A 107 -5.64 15.26 -5.94
C GLY A 107 -4.39 15.49 -5.09
N TYR A 108 -4.22 14.74 -3.99
CA TYR A 108 -3.06 14.82 -3.09
C TYR A 108 -2.25 13.50 -3.13
N GLU A 109 -0.92 13.64 -3.06
CA GLU A 109 0.06 12.62 -2.62
C GLU A 109 0.64 13.11 -1.28
#